data_AF-A0A3S9MYT8-F1
#
_entry.id   AF-A0A3S9MYT8-F1
#
_cell.length_a   1.000
_cell.length_b   1.000
_cell.length_c   1.000
_cell.angle_alpha   90.00
_cell.angle_beta   90.00
_cell.angle_gamma   90.00
#
_symmetry.space_group_name_H-M   'P 1'
#
loop_
_entity.id
_entity.type
_entity.pdbx_description
1 polymer ?
#
loop_
_entity_poly.entity_id
_entity_poly.type
_entity_poly.pdbx_seq_one_letter_code
_entity_poly.pdbx_strand_id
1 'polypeptide(L)'
;MKKVGLFILFVSSVLIISCDDKNKRDKADQEFIEVQDVENSTKKENKERYEEKIGRLEDQLQGTWTRIDYPYSTFIFKENSAKLISEGLAEEPEFKTYTLSYSCNGKTNAQGYSYLWYEDTQYCETIKVQNDTLIQSNPDFDYLIKYIQKQNINELE
;
A
#
# COMPACT_ATOMS: atom_id res chain seq x y z
N MET A 1 -39.81 0.57 46.36
CA MET A 1 -40.40 -0.46 45.48
C MET A 1 -41.86 -0.67 45.83
N LYS A 2 -42.79 -0.37 44.89
CA LYS A 2 -44.16 -0.90 44.71
C LYS A 2 -44.91 0.08 43.79
N LYS A 3 -45.10 -0.33 42.53
CA LYS A 3 -46.39 -0.68 41.87
C LYS A 3 -47.19 0.56 41.45
N VAL A 4 -47.18 0.94 40.16
CA VAL A 4 -47.89 0.33 39.00
C VAL A 4 -49.28 0.95 38.82
N GLY A 5 -49.48 1.50 37.61
CA GLY A 5 -50.75 1.49 36.89
C GLY A 5 -51.51 2.82 36.90
N LEU A 6 -52.30 3.20 35.89
CA LEU A 6 -52.65 2.64 34.57
C LEU A 6 -53.75 3.58 33.99
N PHE A 7 -54.06 3.45 32.69
CA PHE A 7 -55.26 3.95 31.96
C PHE A 7 -55.29 5.45 31.58
N ILE A 8 -54.96 5.87 30.35
CA ILE A 8 -55.53 5.69 28.97
C ILE A 8 -56.81 6.54 28.74
N LEU A 9 -56.91 7.09 27.51
CA LEU A 9 -58.09 7.53 26.71
C LEU A 9 -58.25 9.07 26.71
N PHE A 10 -58.60 9.81 25.65
CA PHE A 10 -59.15 9.54 24.31
C PHE A 10 -59.04 10.90 23.54
N VAL A 11 -58.56 10.95 22.29
CA VAL A 11 -59.36 11.09 21.05
C VAL A 11 -59.39 12.48 20.42
N SER A 12 -59.07 12.49 19.11
CA SER A 12 -59.51 13.36 17.99
C SER A 12 -59.47 14.89 18.18
N SER A 13 -59.11 15.69 17.17
CA SER A 13 -59.69 15.67 15.83
C SER A 13 -58.99 16.69 14.91
N VAL A 14 -58.90 16.33 13.61
CA VAL A 14 -59.17 17.21 12.45
C VAL A 14 -58.07 18.18 11.97
N LEU A 15 -57.38 17.73 10.90
CA LEU A 15 -57.16 18.38 9.59
C LEU A 15 -57.33 19.91 9.51
N ILE A 16 -56.33 20.63 8.98
CA ILE A 16 -56.48 21.35 7.70
C ILE A 16 -55.13 21.38 6.96
N ILE A 17 -55.14 20.82 5.75
CA ILE A 17 -54.11 20.99 4.72
C ILE A 17 -54.22 22.42 4.20
N SER A 18 -53.15 23.21 4.33
CA SER A 18 -52.96 24.41 3.52
C SER A 18 -51.63 24.25 2.77
N CYS A 19 -51.72 23.66 1.58
CA CYS A 19 -50.70 23.81 0.57
C CYS A 19 -50.91 25.17 -0.06
N ASP A 20 -49.97 26.09 0.15
CA ASP A 20 -49.80 27.23 -0.75
C ASP A 20 -48.51 26.99 -1.54
N ASP A 21 -48.70 26.76 -2.82
CA ASP A 21 -47.67 26.43 -3.80
C ASP A 21 -47.19 27.74 -4.41
N LYS A 22 -45.97 28.18 -4.04
CA LYS A 22 -45.12 29.16 -4.75
C LYS A 22 -43.82 29.43 -3.99
N ASN A 23 -42.79 28.63 -4.25
CA ASN A 23 -41.54 29.11 -4.84
C ASN A 23 -40.55 27.96 -4.98
N LYS A 24 -40.43 27.44 -6.21
CA LYS A 24 -39.20 26.76 -6.63
C LYS A 24 -38.11 27.81 -6.74
N ARG A 25 -37.15 27.81 -5.82
CA ARG A 25 -35.71 28.01 -6.09
C ARG A 25 -34.91 27.89 -4.80
N ASP A 26 -33.84 27.13 -4.93
CA ASP A 26 -32.59 27.19 -4.16
C ASP A 26 -32.66 26.75 -2.71
N LYS A 27 -32.58 25.43 -2.51
CA LYS A 27 -31.97 24.78 -1.32
C LYS A 27 -31.77 23.29 -1.58
N ALA A 28 -30.80 22.98 -2.42
CA ALA A 28 -30.29 21.62 -2.60
C ALA A 28 -28.77 21.64 -2.85
N ASP A 29 -28.01 22.51 -2.17
CA ASP A 29 -26.56 22.63 -2.39
C ASP A 29 -25.80 22.87 -1.08
N GLN A 30 -26.16 22.23 0.03
CA GLN A 30 -25.34 22.25 1.25
C GLN A 30 -25.44 20.93 2.04
N GLU A 31 -25.15 19.80 1.38
CA GLU A 31 -24.75 18.57 2.10
C GLU A 31 -23.87 17.61 1.26
N PHE A 32 -23.37 18.06 0.10
CA PHE A 32 -22.61 17.20 -0.83
C PHE A 32 -21.18 17.66 -1.13
N ILE A 33 -20.70 18.75 -0.51
CA ILE A 33 -19.35 19.29 -0.77
C ILE A 33 -18.33 18.80 0.28
N GLU A 34 -18.75 18.44 1.50
CA GLU A 34 -17.79 18.09 2.55
C GLU A 34 -17.24 16.65 2.44
N VAL A 35 -17.88 15.77 1.66
CA VAL A 35 -17.44 14.36 1.52
C VAL A 35 -16.41 14.18 0.38
N GLN A 36 -16.52 14.95 -0.72
CA GLN A 36 -15.59 14.82 -1.86
C GLN A 36 -14.22 15.45 -1.61
N ASP A 37 -14.14 16.55 -0.85
CA ASP A 37 -12.85 17.18 -0.54
C ASP A 37 -12.04 16.40 0.51
N VAL A 38 -12.71 15.68 1.41
CA VAL A 38 -12.03 14.79 2.38
C VAL A 38 -11.47 13.54 1.69
N GLU A 39 -12.19 12.94 0.73
CA GLU A 39 -11.70 11.77 -0.01
C GLU A 39 -10.52 12.12 -0.94
N ASN A 40 -10.57 13.28 -1.62
CA ASN A 40 -9.48 13.73 -2.48
C ASN A 40 -8.25 14.21 -1.70
N SER A 41 -8.41 14.90 -0.56
CA SER A 41 -7.29 15.30 0.29
C SER A 41 -6.62 14.09 0.94
N THR A 42 -7.39 13.12 1.42
CA THR A 42 -6.86 11.86 1.99
C THR A 42 -6.12 11.05 0.93
N LYS A 43 -6.64 10.96 -0.31
CA LYS A 43 -5.97 10.26 -1.41
C LYS A 43 -4.66 10.94 -1.84
N LYS A 44 -4.62 12.28 -1.83
CA LYS A 44 -3.42 13.06 -2.15
C LYS A 44 -2.35 12.95 -1.05
N GLU A 45 -2.73 13.09 0.21
CA GLU A 45 -1.82 12.94 1.36
C GLU A 45 -1.23 11.51 1.42
N ASN A 46 -2.06 10.49 1.13
CA ASN A 46 -1.59 9.10 1.05
C ASN A 46 -0.62 8.87 -0.12
N LYS A 47 -0.78 9.59 -1.24
CA LYS A 47 0.11 9.51 -2.39
C LYS A 47 1.46 10.16 -2.10
N GLU A 48 1.48 11.38 -1.58
CA GLU A 48 2.72 12.11 -1.26
C GLU A 48 3.55 11.36 -0.20
N ARG A 49 2.90 10.87 0.86
CA ARG A 49 3.54 10.02 1.89
C ARG A 49 4.11 8.72 1.31
N TYR A 50 3.49 8.20 0.26
CA TYR A 50 3.94 6.98 -0.39
C TYR A 50 5.14 7.22 -1.30
N GLU A 51 5.11 8.29 -2.10
CA GLU A 51 6.23 8.70 -2.96
C GLU A 51 7.50 8.94 -2.13
N GLU A 52 7.37 9.59 -0.97
CA GLU A 52 8.49 9.75 -0.04
C GLU A 52 9.04 8.40 0.47
N LYS A 53 8.16 7.45 0.80
CA LYS A 53 8.57 6.11 1.24
C LYS A 53 9.23 5.30 0.14
N ILE A 54 8.76 5.42 -1.11
CA ILE A 54 9.41 4.82 -2.27
C ILE A 54 10.83 5.37 -2.40
N GLY A 55 11.00 6.70 -2.42
CA GLY A 55 12.33 7.29 -2.64
C GLY A 55 13.35 6.82 -1.61
N ARG A 56 12.96 6.79 -0.33
CA ARG A 56 13.82 6.22 0.73
C ARG A 56 14.15 4.76 0.52
N LEU A 57 13.19 3.96 0.05
CA LEU A 57 13.41 2.54 -0.23
C LEU A 57 14.32 2.32 -1.44
N GLU A 58 14.18 3.13 -2.50
CA GLU A 58 15.06 3.10 -3.67
C GLU A 58 16.52 3.32 -3.27
N ASP A 59 16.78 4.31 -2.40
CA ASP A 59 18.11 4.59 -1.86
C ASP A 59 18.62 3.41 -1.01
N GLN A 60 17.77 2.86 -0.14
CA GLN A 60 18.11 1.75 0.74
C GLN A 60 18.43 0.46 -0.02
N LEU A 61 17.79 0.21 -1.16
CA LEU A 61 17.99 -1.02 -1.93
C LEU A 61 19.35 -1.08 -2.62
N GLN A 62 19.99 0.04 -2.88
CA GLN A 62 21.21 0.08 -3.69
C GLN A 62 22.33 -0.81 -3.10
N GLY A 63 23.07 -1.47 -4.00
CA GLY A 63 24.23 -2.29 -3.64
C GLY A 63 23.98 -3.78 -3.79
N THR A 64 24.73 -4.57 -3.02
CA THR A 64 24.77 -6.03 -3.14
C THR A 64 24.21 -6.68 -1.88
N TRP A 65 23.29 -7.62 -2.09
CA TRP A 65 22.60 -8.36 -1.04
C TRP A 65 22.88 -9.84 -1.20
N THR A 66 23.38 -10.50 -0.16
CA THR A 66 23.71 -11.92 -0.20
C THR A 66 22.71 -12.70 0.64
N ARG A 67 22.13 -13.74 0.07
CA ARG A 67 21.14 -14.58 0.74
C ARG A 67 21.80 -15.31 1.91
N ILE A 68 21.09 -15.39 3.03
CA ILE A 68 21.63 -15.96 4.27
C ILE A 68 21.53 -17.49 4.34
N ASP A 69 20.71 -18.11 3.51
CA ASP A 69 20.42 -19.54 3.51
C ASP A 69 20.45 -20.16 2.11
N TYR A 70 20.57 -21.49 2.07
CA TYR A 70 20.63 -22.26 0.83
C TYR A 70 19.25 -22.32 0.13
N PRO A 71 19.17 -22.28 -1.22
CA PRO A 71 20.27 -22.12 -2.18
C PRO A 71 20.84 -20.71 -2.19
N TYR A 72 22.17 -20.58 -2.29
CA TYR A 72 22.82 -19.28 -2.21
C TYR A 72 22.53 -18.43 -3.45
N SER A 73 22.27 -17.14 -3.22
CA SER A 73 22.08 -16.16 -4.27
C SER A 73 22.61 -14.79 -3.84
N THR A 74 22.94 -13.98 -4.83
CA THR A 74 23.34 -12.58 -4.67
C THR A 74 22.44 -11.71 -5.53
N PHE A 75 21.82 -10.73 -4.90
CA PHE A 75 20.92 -9.79 -5.54
C PHE A 75 21.59 -8.41 -5.57
N ILE A 76 21.77 -7.86 -6.77
CA ILE A 76 22.46 -6.59 -6.99
C ILE A 76 21.46 -5.57 -7.49
N PHE A 77 21.30 -4.45 -6.79
CA PHE A 77 20.50 -3.30 -7.23
C PHE A 77 21.44 -2.18 -7.63
N LYS A 78 21.20 -1.61 -8.81
CA LYS A 78 21.90 -0.44 -9.33
C LYS A 78 20.91 0.44 -10.07
N GLU A 79 20.73 1.66 -9.58
CA GLU A 79 19.73 2.60 -10.11
C GLU A 79 18.34 1.93 -10.09
N ASN A 80 17.66 1.90 -11.23
CA ASN A 80 16.37 1.25 -11.44
C ASN A 80 16.50 -0.16 -12.05
N SER A 81 17.66 -0.81 -11.89
CA SER A 81 17.90 -2.15 -12.42
C SER A 81 18.36 -3.10 -11.33
N ALA A 82 17.98 -4.37 -11.45
CA ALA A 82 18.37 -5.41 -10.51
C ALA A 82 18.82 -6.67 -11.23
N LYS A 83 19.79 -7.38 -10.64
CA LYS A 83 20.34 -8.64 -11.16
C LYS A 83 20.41 -9.67 -10.06
N LEU A 84 19.81 -10.84 -10.29
CA LEU A 84 19.86 -11.97 -9.37
C LEU A 84 20.84 -13.03 -9.90
N ILE A 85 21.92 -13.26 -9.17
CA ILE A 85 22.89 -14.33 -9.41
C ILE A 85 22.54 -15.47 -8.45
N SER A 86 22.08 -16.61 -8.96
CA SER A 86 21.73 -17.78 -8.15
C SER A 86 22.51 -19.01 -8.60
N GLU A 87 22.77 -19.91 -7.67
CA GLU A 87 23.32 -21.23 -8.00
C GLU A 87 22.38 -21.99 -8.96
N GLY A 88 22.98 -22.69 -9.93
CA GLY A 88 22.24 -23.59 -10.83
C GLY A 88 21.41 -22.92 -11.92
N LEU A 89 21.58 -21.61 -12.17
CA LEU A 89 20.94 -20.94 -13.30
C LEU A 89 21.50 -21.46 -14.63
N ALA A 90 20.60 -21.78 -15.55
CA ALA A 90 20.96 -22.21 -16.91
C ALA A 90 21.37 -21.04 -17.81
N GLU A 91 20.84 -19.84 -17.54
CA GLU A 91 21.10 -18.61 -18.28
C GLU A 91 22.02 -17.69 -17.48
N GLU A 92 22.78 -16.85 -18.18
CA GLU A 92 23.62 -15.85 -17.51
C GLU A 92 22.75 -14.77 -16.85
N PRO A 93 23.06 -14.36 -15.60
CA PRO A 93 22.34 -13.29 -14.93
C PRO A 93 22.49 -11.93 -15.61
N GLU A 94 21.37 -11.32 -15.98
CA GLU A 94 21.31 -9.99 -16.57
C GLU A 94 20.62 -8.98 -15.64
N PHE A 95 20.94 -7.69 -15.82
CA PHE A 95 20.20 -6.62 -15.16
C PHE A 95 18.86 -6.42 -15.83
N LYS A 96 17.79 -6.46 -15.04
CA LYS A 96 16.42 -6.19 -15.47
C LYS A 96 15.94 -4.89 -14.84
N THR A 97 15.27 -4.06 -15.62
CA THR A 97 14.65 -2.84 -15.12
C THR A 97 13.51 -3.20 -14.17
N TYR A 98 13.45 -2.48 -13.05
CA TYR A 98 12.35 -2.60 -12.10
C TYR A 98 11.77 -1.22 -11.76
N THR A 99 10.55 -1.24 -11.24
CA THR A 99 9.92 -0.09 -10.58
C THR A 99 9.38 -0.51 -9.22
N LEU A 100 9.31 0.43 -8.28
CA LEU A 100 8.64 0.20 -7.00
C LEU A 100 7.16 0.60 -7.11
N SER A 101 6.27 -0.28 -6.64
CA SER A 101 4.82 -0.10 -6.75
C SER A 101 4.09 -0.43 -5.44
N TYR A 102 2.95 0.22 -5.25
CA TYR A 102 2.05 -0.01 -4.12
C TYR A 102 1.16 -1.22 -4.36
N SER A 103 0.96 -1.55 -5.64
CA SER A 103 0.12 -2.64 -6.06
C SER A 103 0.80 -3.55 -7.06
N CYS A 104 0.39 -4.81 -7.03
CA CYS A 104 0.73 -5.77 -8.04
C CYS A 104 -0.48 -6.64 -8.35
N ASN A 105 -0.88 -6.71 -9.62
CA ASN A 105 -1.96 -7.58 -10.09
C ASN A 105 -3.25 -7.46 -9.24
N GLY A 106 -3.63 -6.23 -8.89
CA GLY A 106 -4.81 -5.94 -8.07
C GLY A 106 -4.65 -6.15 -6.56
N LYS A 107 -3.50 -6.65 -6.10
CA LYS A 107 -3.16 -6.73 -4.67
C LYS A 107 -2.50 -5.44 -4.22
N THR A 108 -2.86 -4.99 -3.03
CA THR A 108 -2.21 -3.86 -2.36
C THR A 108 -1.20 -4.39 -1.36
N ASN A 109 -0.14 -3.62 -1.12
CA ASN A 109 0.95 -4.07 -0.29
C ASN A 109 0.51 -4.38 1.15
N ALA A 110 1.17 -5.36 1.76
CA ALA A 110 1.10 -5.54 3.21
C ALA A 110 1.86 -4.40 3.91
N GLN A 111 1.46 -4.07 5.14
CA GLN A 111 2.03 -2.93 5.87
C GLN A 111 3.56 -3.05 6.00
N GLY A 112 4.27 -2.03 5.48
CA GLY A 112 5.73 -1.95 5.53
C GLY A 112 6.47 -2.74 4.44
N TYR A 113 5.74 -3.28 3.46
CA TYR A 113 6.29 -3.88 2.25
C TYR A 113 5.99 -3.02 1.03
N SER A 114 6.79 -3.19 -0.02
CA SER A 114 6.55 -2.62 -1.35
C SER A 114 6.62 -3.73 -2.39
N TYR A 115 6.11 -3.48 -3.59
CA TYR A 115 6.30 -4.38 -4.72
C TYR A 115 7.47 -3.93 -5.59
N LEU A 116 8.35 -4.86 -5.91
CA LEU A 116 9.35 -4.76 -6.96
C LEU A 116 8.71 -5.29 -8.25
N TRP A 117 8.45 -4.42 -9.23
CA TRP A 117 7.76 -4.77 -10.47
C TRP A 117 8.75 -4.81 -11.65
N TYR A 118 8.81 -5.93 -12.36
CA TYR A 118 9.65 -6.10 -13.55
C TYR A 118 8.81 -5.95 -14.82
N GLU A 119 9.03 -4.87 -15.56
CA GLU A 119 8.21 -4.52 -16.73
C GLU A 119 8.20 -5.60 -17.81
N ASP A 120 9.37 -6.19 -18.10
CA ASP A 120 9.55 -7.15 -19.18
C ASP A 120 8.75 -8.45 -18.98
N THR A 121 8.53 -8.84 -17.72
CA THR A 121 7.92 -10.12 -17.36
C THR A 121 6.53 -9.96 -16.75
N GLN A 122 6.10 -8.72 -16.47
CA GLN A 122 4.88 -8.42 -15.70
C GLN A 122 4.79 -9.20 -14.38
N TYR A 123 5.95 -9.52 -13.82
CA TYR A 123 6.09 -10.21 -12.55
C TYR A 123 6.43 -9.21 -11.46
N CYS A 124 6.02 -9.52 -10.24
CA CYS A 124 6.33 -8.72 -9.08
C CYS A 124 6.70 -9.56 -7.89
N GLU A 125 7.52 -8.96 -7.04
CA GLU A 125 7.94 -9.53 -5.77
C GLU A 125 7.62 -8.56 -4.66
N THR A 126 7.33 -9.09 -3.49
CA THR A 126 7.16 -8.30 -2.29
C THR A 126 8.51 -8.13 -1.61
N ILE A 127 8.89 -6.89 -1.32
CA ILE A 127 10.16 -6.56 -0.68
C ILE A 127 9.99 -5.68 0.55
N LYS A 128 10.92 -5.82 1.49
CA LYS A 128 11.07 -4.93 2.64
C LYS A 128 12.54 -4.85 3.02
N VAL A 129 13.04 -3.64 3.21
CA VAL A 129 14.35 -3.40 3.83
C VAL A 129 14.13 -3.05 5.30
N GLN A 130 14.87 -3.72 6.18
CA GLN A 130 14.90 -3.43 7.61
C GLN A 130 16.35 -3.53 8.10
N ASN A 131 16.94 -2.38 8.42
CA ASN A 131 18.38 -2.24 8.69
C ASN A 131 19.17 -2.82 7.49
N ASP A 132 20.14 -3.69 7.75
CA ASP A 132 20.96 -4.33 6.72
C ASP A 132 20.35 -5.63 6.17
N THR A 133 19.04 -5.84 6.36
CA THR A 133 18.33 -7.03 5.87
C THR A 133 17.29 -6.67 4.81
N LEU A 134 17.40 -7.31 3.64
CA LEU A 134 16.37 -7.32 2.61
C LEU A 134 15.55 -8.61 2.75
N ILE A 135 14.23 -8.47 2.85
CA ILE A 135 13.26 -9.55 2.87
C ILE A 135 12.53 -9.54 1.53
N GLN A 136 12.52 -10.68 0.84
CA GLN A 136 11.84 -10.88 -0.43
C GLN A 136 10.81 -12.01 -0.31
N SER A 137 9.69 -11.86 -1.01
CA SER A 137 8.59 -12.81 -1.06
C SER A 137 7.82 -12.68 -2.37
N ASN A 138 6.89 -13.59 -2.64
CA ASN A 138 5.83 -13.35 -3.61
C ASN A 138 4.68 -12.55 -2.97
N PRO A 139 3.72 -12.03 -3.77
CA PRO A 139 2.59 -11.27 -3.22
C PRO A 139 1.69 -12.01 -2.23
N ASP A 140 1.73 -13.35 -2.22
CA ASP A 140 0.95 -14.22 -1.32
C ASP A 140 1.71 -14.65 -0.06
N PHE A 141 2.98 -14.27 0.07
CA PHE A 141 3.82 -14.67 1.20
C PHE A 141 4.02 -16.19 1.37
N ASP A 142 4.03 -16.93 0.26
CA ASP A 142 4.25 -18.39 0.24
C ASP A 142 5.69 -18.76 0.61
N TYR A 143 6.63 -17.83 0.46
CA TYR A 143 8.03 -18.00 0.84
C TYR A 143 8.61 -16.71 1.44
N LEU A 144 9.70 -16.83 2.19
CA LEU A 144 10.46 -15.68 2.68
C LEU A 144 11.95 -15.92 2.45
N ILE A 145 12.56 -15.09 1.62
CA ILE A 145 14.00 -15.09 1.39
C ILE A 145 14.58 -13.88 2.11
N LYS A 146 15.71 -14.10 2.79
CA LYS A 146 16.42 -13.04 3.51
C LYS A 146 17.82 -12.88 2.95
N TYR A 147 18.20 -11.62 2.75
CA TYR A 147 19.53 -11.22 2.34
C TYR A 147 20.13 -10.25 3.33
N ILE A 148 21.45 -10.25 3.44
CA ILE A 148 22.22 -9.26 4.18
C ILE A 148 22.97 -8.36 3.20
N GLN A 149 22.94 -7.05 3.46
CA GLN A 149 23.68 -6.08 2.64
C GLN A 149 25.17 -6.33 2.82
N LYS A 150 25.89 -6.52 1.72
CA LYS A 150 27.35 -6.58 1.73
C LYS A 150 27.86 -5.16 2.00
N GLN A 151 28.19 -4.88 3.25
CA GLN A 151 28.89 -3.64 3.59
C GLN A 151 30.24 -3.61 2.85
N ASN A 152 30.67 -2.43 2.39
CA ASN A 152 32.04 -2.26 1.91
C ASN A 152 32.98 -2.59 3.07
N ILE A 153 33.70 -3.72 2.99
CA ILE A 153 34.66 -4.19 4.00
C ILE A 153 35.89 -3.24 4.11
N ASN A 154 35.88 -2.10 3.42
CA ASN A 154 37.00 -1.15 3.39
C ASN A 154 36.98 -0.12 4.55
N GLU A 155 36.09 -0.25 5.54
CA GLU A 155 36.00 0.68 6.69
C GLU A 155 36.44 0.06 8.04
N LEU A 156 37.05 -1.13 8.02
CA LEU A 156 37.51 -1.82 9.24
C LEU A 156 39.01 -2.18 9.23
N GLU A 157 39.81 -1.57 8.35
CA GLU A 157 41.29 -1.65 8.39
C GLU A 157 41.94 -0.33 8.80
#